data_AF-A0A537SPK3-F1
#
_entry.id   AF-A0A537SPK3-F1
#
_cell.length_a   1.000
_cell.length_b   1.000
_cell.length_c   1.000
_cell.angle_alpha   90.00
_cell.angle_beta   90.00
_cell.angle_gamma   90.00
#
_symmetry.space_group_name_H-M   'P 1'
#
loop_
_entity.id
_entity.type
_entity.pdbx_description
1 polymer ?
#
loop_
_entity_poly.entity_id
_entity_poly.type
_entity_poly.pdbx_seq_one_letter_code
_entity_poly.pdbx_strand_id
1 'polypeptide(L)'
;MVWCGSPFLAWEKLVKHASIIVRSIGLMIPALAAIENGSPARAADVPAYFKPIVGTETSSPAEIGTKNVLQLNTTMFELYGDAARIFQKNILAQHPVILGLFSGKGGRFILYRPGQPPLDAPRVPIDYELMKSVGHSTMALGQIVAPYVNSPNDKSWRPSMATYRIRMQAALDGLDATALRDDWKPNSRAILQNNIAFMDECLKSDTVTPEGVAEFAKKQAPLLKKNIAWAAQTQVGHWMNVIAGWKQMLGADWDKTYAASNTIYVARQNNILFSVLAQFFGPEAINDRLMLIETISFTTTPDEMLDSLTRIIGDRWVGAAFFGNYYTMDFELMGGDARQAIIDEDAKMKITPTLPPQVPFGSHQWPALITPGPGAKTLADLP
;
A
#
# COMPACT_ATOMS: atom_id res chain seq x y z
N MET A 1 -6.99 14.19 1.27
CA MET A 1 -7.17 13.18 0.20
C MET A 1 -6.18 13.55 -0.90
N VAL A 2 -4.92 13.11 -0.75
CA VAL A 2 -3.80 13.65 -1.53
C VAL A 2 -3.57 12.77 -2.76
N TRP A 3 -3.78 13.36 -3.93
CA TRP A 3 -3.24 12.87 -5.20
C TRP A 3 -2.44 14.04 -5.79
N CYS A 4 -1.15 14.07 -5.49
CA CYS A 4 -0.17 14.81 -6.25
C CYS A 4 1.12 14.01 -6.15
N GLY A 5 1.48 13.31 -7.22
CA GLY A 5 2.82 12.76 -7.36
C GLY A 5 3.81 13.92 -7.43
N SER A 6 4.79 13.93 -6.53
CA SER A 6 5.95 14.82 -6.61
C SER A 6 7.17 14.13 -5.97
N PRO A 7 8.40 14.47 -6.40
CA PRO A 7 9.53 13.56 -6.49
C PRO A 7 10.35 13.53 -5.20
N PHE A 8 10.13 12.51 -4.37
CA PHE A 8 11.04 12.16 -3.28
C PHE A 8 11.40 10.67 -3.40
N LEU A 9 12.03 10.31 -4.52
CA LEU A 9 12.50 8.94 -4.80
C LEU A 9 13.93 8.94 -5.38
N ALA A 10 14.70 9.99 -5.08
CA ALA A 10 16.05 10.19 -5.61
C ALA A 10 17.18 9.93 -4.61
N TRP A 11 16.90 9.66 -3.32
CA TRP A 11 17.97 9.44 -2.34
C TRP A 11 18.32 7.95 -2.12
N GLU A 12 17.34 7.03 -2.20
CA GLU A 12 17.61 5.59 -2.00
C GLU A 12 18.28 4.88 -3.20
N LYS A 13 18.22 5.47 -4.40
CA LYS A 13 18.85 4.87 -5.60
C LYS A 13 20.35 5.16 -5.71
N LEU A 14 20.88 6.09 -4.93
CA LEU A 14 22.30 6.46 -4.94
C LEU A 14 23.17 5.53 -4.08
N VAL A 15 22.60 4.79 -3.13
CA VAL A 15 23.36 3.87 -2.26
C VAL A 15 23.55 2.48 -2.89
N LYS A 16 22.71 2.09 -3.86
CA LYS A 16 22.74 0.75 -4.49
C LYS A 16 23.82 0.53 -5.57
N HIS A 17 24.64 1.53 -5.91
CA HIS A 17 25.62 1.43 -7.01
C HIS A 17 27.10 1.38 -6.57
N ALA A 18 27.41 1.31 -5.27
CA ALA A 18 28.79 1.39 -4.79
C ALA A 18 29.45 0.05 -4.41
N SER A 19 28.80 -1.11 -4.59
CA SER A 19 29.35 -2.41 -4.15
C SER A 19 29.40 -3.45 -5.27
N ILE A 20 30.24 -3.22 -6.28
CA ILE A 20 30.72 -4.26 -7.18
C ILE A 20 32.25 -4.12 -7.34
N ILE A 21 32.94 -5.27 -7.26
CA ILE A 21 34.38 -5.55 -7.45
C ILE A 21 35.09 -5.59 -6.09
N VAL A 22 35.39 -6.75 -5.49
CA VAL A 22 36.36 -7.75 -5.96
C VAL A 22 35.89 -9.18 -5.61
N ARG A 23 35.81 -10.06 -6.61
CA ARG A 23 35.85 -11.52 -6.45
C ARG A 23 37.30 -12.02 -6.54
N SER A 24 37.52 -13.21 -5.99
CA SER A 24 38.67 -14.15 -6.13
C SER A 24 39.52 -14.16 -4.84
N ILE A 25 39.96 -15.27 -4.23
CA ILE A 25 40.32 -16.63 -4.67
C ILE A 25 40.08 -17.59 -3.49
N GLY A 26 39.61 -18.80 -3.76
CA GLY A 26 39.58 -19.90 -2.80
C GLY A 26 40.95 -20.56 -2.63
N LEU A 27 41.31 -20.91 -1.39
CA LEU A 27 42.36 -21.86 -1.06
C LEU A 27 41.96 -22.60 0.23
N MET A 28 41.78 -23.92 0.11
CA MET A 28 41.74 -24.84 1.24
C MET A 28 43.15 -24.96 1.86
N ILE A 29 43.26 -24.87 3.18
CA ILE A 29 44.42 -25.35 3.96
C ILE A 29 43.87 -26.08 5.21
N PRO A 30 44.42 -27.26 5.57
CA PRO A 30 43.86 -28.15 6.58
C PRO A 30 44.15 -27.70 8.02
N ALA A 31 43.38 -28.27 8.95
CA ALA A 31 43.45 -28.04 10.39
C ALA A 31 44.82 -28.36 11.02
N LEU A 32 45.21 -27.58 12.02
CA LEU A 32 46.08 -28.03 13.11
C LEU A 32 45.74 -27.28 14.40
N ALA A 33 45.42 -28.06 15.43
CA ALA A 33 45.27 -27.60 16.80
C ALA A 33 46.65 -27.28 17.38
N ALA A 34 46.81 -26.07 17.92
CA ALA A 34 47.80 -25.74 18.93
C ALA A 34 47.24 -24.63 19.81
N ILE A 35 46.89 -24.98 21.05
CA ILE A 35 46.61 -24.03 22.12
C ILE A 35 47.99 -23.57 22.60
N GLU A 36 48.49 -22.46 22.06
CA GLU A 36 49.63 -21.74 22.62
C GLU A 36 49.15 -20.38 23.12
N ASN A 37 49.50 -20.06 24.37
CA ASN A 37 49.34 -18.74 24.97
C ASN A 37 50.21 -17.72 24.22
N GLY A 38 49.71 -17.20 23.11
CA GLY A 38 50.35 -16.13 22.34
C GLY A 38 50.29 -14.81 23.10
N SER A 39 51.46 -14.20 23.32
CA SER A 39 51.56 -12.78 23.67
C SER A 39 50.82 -11.93 22.61
N PRO A 40 50.20 -10.79 22.97
CA PRO A 40 49.53 -9.95 21.99
C PRO A 40 50.52 -9.55 20.89
N ALA A 41 50.15 -9.81 19.63
CA ALA A 41 50.97 -9.50 18.47
C ALA A 41 51.30 -8.00 18.46
N ARG A 42 52.59 -7.66 18.50
CA ARG A 42 53.07 -6.28 18.38
C ARG A 42 53.03 -5.91 16.89
N ALA A 43 52.28 -4.88 16.53
CA ALA A 43 52.25 -4.40 15.15
C ALA A 43 53.67 -3.97 14.71
N ALA A 44 54.09 -4.37 13.51
CA ALA A 44 55.37 -3.98 12.92
C ALA A 44 55.41 -2.46 12.66
N ASP A 45 56.59 -1.85 12.77
CA ASP A 45 56.76 -0.42 12.51
C ASP A 45 56.37 -0.09 11.06
N VAL A 46 55.43 0.85 10.93
CA VAL A 46 54.90 1.31 9.64
C VAL A 46 55.98 2.14 8.91
N PRO A 47 56.31 1.85 7.63
CA PRO A 47 57.28 2.63 6.86
C PRO A 47 56.99 4.13 6.85
N ALA A 48 58.04 4.96 6.82
CA ALA A 48 57.92 6.42 6.99
C ALA A 48 56.95 7.09 5.99
N TYR A 49 56.83 6.56 4.78
CA TYR A 49 55.92 7.09 3.75
C TYR A 49 54.44 6.79 4.01
N PHE A 50 54.10 5.82 4.88
CA PHE A 50 52.74 5.52 5.31
C PHE A 50 52.31 6.32 6.54
N LYS A 51 53.25 6.84 7.35
CA LYS A 51 52.96 7.58 8.59
C LYS A 51 52.04 8.81 8.44
N PRO A 52 52.05 9.57 7.33
CA PRO A 52 51.11 10.69 7.13
C PRO A 52 49.66 10.24 6.83
N ILE A 53 49.47 8.97 6.47
CA ILE A 53 48.20 8.41 5.98
C ILE A 53 47.59 7.46 7.02
N VAL A 54 48.43 6.75 7.77
CA VAL A 54 48.02 5.76 8.78
C VAL A 54 47.86 6.46 10.13
N GLY A 55 46.60 6.64 10.55
CA GLY A 55 46.25 6.94 11.92
C GLY A 55 45.97 5.66 12.72
N THR A 56 46.18 5.69 14.03
CA THR A 56 45.72 4.62 14.92
C THR A 56 44.23 4.81 15.15
N GLU A 57 43.39 3.92 14.62
CA GLU A 57 41.95 3.94 14.91
C GLU A 57 41.76 3.50 16.37
N THR A 58 41.46 4.44 17.27
CA THR A 58 41.42 4.20 18.72
C THR A 58 40.03 3.73 19.18
N SER A 59 39.50 2.67 18.60
CA SER A 59 38.30 2.01 19.15
C SER A 59 38.69 1.07 20.28
N SER A 60 38.04 1.22 21.43
CA SER A 60 38.14 0.29 22.54
C SER A 60 37.56 -1.09 22.18
N PRO A 61 37.99 -2.18 22.86
CA PRO A 61 37.39 -3.50 22.66
C PRO A 61 35.86 -3.53 22.84
N ALA A 62 35.32 -2.69 23.74
CA ALA A 62 33.87 -2.58 23.96
C ALA A 62 33.13 -1.95 22.76
N GLU A 63 33.72 -0.93 22.13
CA GLU A 63 33.15 -0.30 20.92
C GLU A 63 33.19 -1.26 19.72
N ILE A 64 34.30 -2.00 19.56
CA ILE A 64 34.41 -3.04 18.52
C ILE A 64 33.37 -4.14 18.75
N GLY A 65 33.25 -4.62 19.99
CA GLY A 65 32.23 -5.62 20.36
C GLY A 65 30.81 -5.14 20.06
N THR A 66 30.49 -3.90 20.41
CA THR A 66 29.19 -3.28 20.13
C THR A 66 28.92 -3.21 18.62
N LYS A 67 29.89 -2.72 17.84
CA LYS A 67 29.78 -2.65 16.37
C LYS A 67 29.52 -4.02 15.76
N ASN A 68 30.21 -5.05 16.21
CA ASN A 68 30.06 -6.41 15.69
C ASN A 68 28.66 -6.98 15.98
N VAL A 69 28.12 -6.75 17.18
CA VAL A 69 26.76 -7.21 17.53
C VAL A 69 25.70 -6.47 16.71
N LEU A 70 25.81 -5.14 16.57
CA LEU A 70 24.88 -4.35 15.75
C LEU A 70 24.92 -4.75 14.27
N GLN A 71 26.11 -5.11 13.77
CA GLN A 71 26.29 -5.58 12.40
C GLN A 71 25.50 -6.85 12.10
N LEU A 72 25.26 -7.73 13.08
CA LEU A 72 24.43 -8.94 12.88
C LEU A 72 23.03 -8.59 12.37
N ASN A 73 22.43 -7.51 12.88
CA ASN A 73 21.12 -7.06 12.44
C ASN A 73 21.14 -6.54 10.99
N THR A 74 22.18 -5.78 10.64
CA THR A 74 22.37 -5.33 9.25
C THR A 74 22.53 -6.52 8.30
N THR A 75 23.40 -7.47 8.63
CA THR A 75 23.65 -8.67 7.82
C THR A 75 22.41 -9.54 7.70
N MET A 76 21.57 -9.62 8.74
CA MET A 76 20.31 -10.37 8.68
C MET A 76 19.39 -9.90 7.54
N PHE A 77 19.26 -8.58 7.32
CA PHE A 77 18.41 -8.06 6.22
C PHE A 77 18.90 -8.49 4.83
N GLU A 78 20.22 -8.57 4.63
CA GLU A 78 20.80 -9.07 3.38
C GLU A 78 20.42 -10.54 3.16
N LEU A 79 20.56 -11.38 4.20
CA LEU A 79 20.19 -12.79 4.16
C LEU A 79 18.70 -13.01 3.86
N TYR A 80 17.83 -12.19 4.45
CA TYR A 80 16.40 -12.23 4.16
C TYR A 80 16.10 -11.80 2.71
N GLY A 81 16.78 -10.78 2.20
CA GLY A 81 16.64 -10.35 0.81
C GLY A 81 17.05 -11.44 -0.18
N ASP A 82 18.08 -12.23 0.15
CA ASP A 82 18.53 -13.36 -0.65
C ASP A 82 17.55 -14.54 -0.60
N ALA A 83 17.06 -14.89 0.59
CA ALA A 83 16.07 -15.95 0.79
C ALA A 83 14.73 -15.63 0.10
N ALA A 84 14.28 -14.37 0.16
CA ALA A 84 13.01 -13.93 -0.43
C ALA A 84 12.91 -14.26 -1.93
N ARG A 85 14.00 -14.10 -2.69
CA ARG A 85 14.03 -14.43 -4.13
C ARG A 85 13.80 -15.92 -4.39
N ILE A 86 14.33 -16.77 -3.51
CA ILE A 86 14.14 -18.23 -3.59
C ILE A 86 12.71 -18.59 -3.20
N PHE A 87 12.18 -18.02 -2.11
CA PHE A 87 10.82 -18.26 -1.65
C PHE A 87 9.79 -17.84 -2.69
N GLN A 88 9.90 -16.64 -3.25
CA GLN A 88 9.02 -16.17 -4.32
C GLN A 88 9.03 -17.11 -5.52
N LYS A 89 10.21 -17.52 -5.98
CA LYS A 89 10.33 -18.48 -7.09
C LYS A 89 9.63 -19.80 -6.77
N ASN A 90 9.84 -20.34 -5.58
CA ASN A 90 9.27 -21.63 -5.17
C ASN A 90 7.75 -21.56 -4.99
N ILE A 91 7.23 -20.47 -4.42
CA ILE A 91 5.79 -20.24 -4.27
C ILE A 91 5.13 -20.16 -5.65
N LEU A 92 5.66 -19.33 -6.56
CA LEU A 92 5.10 -19.19 -7.90
C LEU A 92 5.21 -20.46 -8.76
N ALA A 93 6.16 -21.34 -8.45
CA ALA A 93 6.30 -22.64 -9.12
C ALA A 93 5.31 -23.70 -8.62
N GLN A 94 4.69 -23.52 -7.46
CA GLN A 94 3.85 -24.55 -6.81
C GLN A 94 2.40 -24.10 -6.57
N HIS A 95 2.17 -22.81 -6.41
CA HIS A 95 0.90 -22.21 -6.06
C HIS A 95 0.47 -21.18 -7.09
N PRO A 96 -0.80 -21.19 -7.52
CA PRO A 96 -1.36 -20.01 -8.18
C PRO A 96 -1.38 -18.82 -7.22
N VAL A 97 -1.15 -17.62 -7.76
CA VAL A 97 -1.18 -16.37 -7.00
C VAL A 97 -2.04 -15.34 -7.73
N ILE A 98 -2.96 -14.69 -7.01
CA ILE A 98 -3.79 -13.60 -7.53
C ILE A 98 -3.39 -12.29 -6.86
N LEU A 99 -3.01 -11.28 -7.65
CA LEU A 99 -2.76 -9.93 -7.15
C LEU A 99 -3.88 -8.99 -7.58
N GLY A 100 -4.53 -8.34 -6.63
CA GLY A 100 -5.46 -7.23 -6.83
C GLY A 100 -4.77 -5.89 -6.55
N LEU A 101 -4.37 -5.18 -7.60
CA LEU A 101 -3.70 -3.88 -7.47
C LEU A 101 -4.69 -2.75 -7.66
N PHE A 102 -4.73 -1.79 -6.74
CA PHE A 102 -5.43 -0.53 -6.94
C PHE A 102 -4.85 0.21 -8.13
N SER A 103 -5.75 0.78 -8.92
CA SER A 103 -5.39 1.58 -10.08
C SER A 103 -6.34 2.77 -10.23
N GLY A 104 -5.91 3.77 -10.99
CA GLY A 104 -6.79 4.86 -11.43
C GLY A 104 -8.01 4.37 -12.21
N LYS A 105 -7.99 3.12 -12.71
CA LYS A 105 -8.94 2.55 -13.68
C LYS A 105 -9.82 1.43 -13.11
N GLY A 106 -10.02 1.41 -11.80
CA GLY A 106 -10.91 0.44 -11.13
C GLY A 106 -10.22 -0.82 -10.66
N GLY A 107 -8.89 -0.83 -10.61
CA GLY A 107 -8.07 -1.96 -10.21
C GLY A 107 -7.41 -2.66 -11.39
N ARG A 108 -6.51 -3.59 -11.08
CA ARG A 108 -5.86 -4.50 -12.01
C ARG A 108 -5.70 -5.83 -11.29
N PHE A 109 -6.26 -6.89 -11.85
CA PHE A 109 -6.00 -8.23 -11.36
C PHE A 109 -4.99 -8.93 -12.25
N ILE A 110 -4.05 -9.65 -11.64
CA ILE A 110 -3.05 -10.48 -12.31
C ILE A 110 -3.09 -11.88 -11.69
N LEU A 111 -3.20 -12.91 -12.52
CA LEU A 111 -3.11 -14.31 -12.10
C LEU A 111 -1.78 -14.90 -12.54
N TYR A 112 -1.00 -15.37 -11.58
CA TYR A 112 0.20 -16.18 -11.81
C TYR A 112 -0.19 -17.65 -11.65
N ARG A 113 0.09 -18.46 -12.68
CA ARG A 113 -0.10 -19.91 -12.63
C ARG A 113 1.26 -20.59 -12.72
N PRO A 114 1.50 -21.68 -11.97
CA PRO A 114 2.74 -22.43 -12.06
C PRO A 114 3.17 -22.75 -13.50
N GLY A 115 4.39 -22.36 -13.85
CA GLY A 115 4.99 -22.62 -15.17
C GLY A 115 4.38 -21.85 -16.34
N GLN A 116 3.48 -20.90 -16.10
CA GLN A 116 2.81 -20.11 -17.14
C GLN A 116 3.16 -18.62 -17.03
N PRO A 117 3.13 -17.88 -18.15
CA PRO A 117 3.20 -16.42 -18.11
C PRO A 117 2.06 -15.82 -17.25
N PRO A 118 2.30 -14.66 -16.60
CA PRO A 118 1.24 -13.94 -15.89
C PRO A 118 0.06 -13.64 -16.81
N LEU A 119 -1.15 -13.86 -16.30
CA LEU A 119 -2.39 -13.55 -16.99
C LEU A 119 -2.99 -12.26 -16.42
N ASP A 120 -2.90 -11.19 -17.19
CA ASP A 120 -3.60 -9.94 -16.89
C ASP A 120 -5.09 -10.10 -17.14
N ALA A 121 -5.92 -9.68 -16.18
CA ALA A 121 -7.35 -9.61 -16.37
C ALA A 121 -7.73 -8.51 -17.37
N PRO A 122 -8.86 -8.67 -18.10
CA PRO A 122 -9.43 -7.56 -18.87
C PRO A 122 -9.68 -6.34 -17.97
N ARG A 123 -9.54 -5.15 -18.57
CA ARG A 123 -9.83 -3.88 -17.88
C ARG A 123 -11.29 -3.79 -17.48
N VAL A 124 -11.55 -3.11 -16.36
CA VAL A 124 -12.90 -2.69 -15.97
C VAL A 124 -13.53 -1.90 -17.14
N PRO A 125 -14.84 -2.07 -17.42
CA PRO A 125 -15.53 -1.31 -18.46
C PRO A 125 -15.29 0.19 -18.34
N ILE A 126 -15.15 0.86 -19.49
CA ILE A 126 -14.80 2.28 -19.58
C ILE A 126 -15.80 3.19 -18.83
N ASP A 127 -17.05 2.75 -18.68
CA ASP A 127 -18.08 3.44 -17.91
C ASP A 127 -17.61 3.77 -16.48
N TYR A 128 -16.88 2.85 -15.84
CA TYR A 128 -16.30 3.11 -14.51
C TYR A 128 -15.38 4.34 -14.54
N GLU A 129 -14.45 4.41 -15.50
CA GLU A 129 -13.48 5.50 -15.60
C GLU A 129 -14.17 6.83 -15.92
N LEU A 130 -15.22 6.80 -16.75
CA LEU A 130 -16.03 7.97 -17.10
C LEU A 130 -16.80 8.49 -15.87
N MET A 131 -17.53 7.61 -15.16
CA MET A 131 -18.26 8.00 -13.94
C MET A 131 -17.31 8.47 -12.84
N LYS A 132 -16.18 7.78 -12.65
CA LYS A 132 -15.15 8.20 -11.69
C LYS A 132 -14.62 9.59 -12.05
N SER A 133 -14.33 9.85 -13.31
CA SER A 133 -13.87 11.17 -13.78
C SER A 133 -14.91 12.25 -13.49
N VAL A 134 -16.18 12.01 -13.79
CA VAL A 134 -17.28 12.94 -13.48
C VAL A 134 -17.40 13.18 -11.97
N GLY A 135 -17.38 12.14 -11.14
CA GLY A 135 -17.49 12.27 -9.68
C GLY A 135 -16.28 12.98 -9.05
N HIS A 136 -15.06 12.61 -9.46
CA HIS A 136 -13.83 13.27 -9.04
C HIS A 136 -13.80 14.74 -9.45
N SER A 137 -14.49 15.09 -10.54
CA SER A 137 -14.48 16.44 -11.04
C SER A 137 -15.04 17.44 -10.02
N THR A 138 -16.07 17.05 -9.29
CA THR A 138 -16.65 17.82 -8.17
C THR A 138 -15.71 17.88 -6.96
N MET A 139 -15.06 16.76 -6.61
CA MET A 139 -14.12 16.74 -5.48
C MET A 139 -12.90 17.64 -5.72
N ALA A 140 -12.41 17.71 -6.97
CA ALA A 140 -11.32 18.58 -7.37
C ALA A 140 -11.66 20.06 -7.13
N LEU A 141 -12.92 20.48 -7.30
CA LEU A 141 -13.34 21.84 -6.97
C LEU A 141 -13.19 22.14 -5.48
N GLY A 142 -13.56 21.18 -4.62
CA GLY A 142 -13.28 21.26 -3.19
C GLY A 142 -11.80 21.51 -2.88
N GLN A 143 -10.89 20.87 -3.63
CA GLN A 143 -9.43 21.07 -3.46
C GLN A 143 -8.95 22.41 -4.01
N ILE A 144 -9.58 22.96 -5.05
CA ILE A 144 -9.27 24.29 -5.57
C ILE A 144 -9.69 25.37 -4.57
N VAL A 145 -10.85 25.23 -3.91
CA VAL A 145 -11.45 26.31 -3.14
C VAL A 145 -11.16 26.25 -1.64
N ALA A 146 -11.03 25.06 -1.06
CA ALA A 146 -10.88 24.88 0.39
C ALA A 146 -9.72 25.68 1.02
N PRO A 147 -8.54 25.83 0.39
CA PRO A 147 -7.45 26.64 0.97
C PRO A 147 -7.79 28.12 1.12
N TYR A 148 -8.79 28.62 0.39
CA TYR A 148 -9.05 30.05 0.22
C TYR A 148 -10.33 30.54 0.90
N VAL A 149 -11.14 29.64 1.47
CA VAL A 149 -12.44 29.97 2.08
C VAL A 149 -12.36 31.02 3.20
N ASN A 150 -11.22 31.09 3.89
CA ASN A 150 -10.95 32.08 4.95
C ASN A 150 -9.90 33.13 4.53
N SER A 151 -9.63 33.27 3.24
CA SER A 151 -8.61 34.19 2.70
C SER A 151 -9.19 35.00 1.54
N PRO A 152 -10.18 35.88 1.80
CA PRO A 152 -10.95 36.55 0.75
C PRO A 152 -10.12 37.44 -0.17
N ASN A 153 -8.94 37.88 0.28
CA ASN A 153 -8.02 38.70 -0.51
C ASN A 153 -7.03 37.87 -1.34
N ASP A 154 -6.90 36.56 -1.07
CA ASP A 154 -6.05 35.68 -1.86
C ASP A 154 -6.82 35.17 -3.09
N LYS A 155 -6.45 35.68 -4.25
CA LYS A 155 -7.07 35.34 -5.53
C LYS A 155 -6.28 34.29 -6.33
N SER A 156 -5.27 33.64 -5.72
CA SER A 156 -4.43 32.66 -6.42
C SER A 156 -5.16 31.39 -6.86
N TRP A 157 -6.39 31.16 -6.40
CA TRP A 157 -7.28 30.12 -6.90
C TRP A 157 -7.84 30.39 -8.31
N ARG A 158 -7.93 31.66 -8.73
CA ARG A 158 -8.61 32.05 -9.98
C ARG A 158 -8.03 31.37 -11.23
N PRO A 159 -6.69 31.32 -11.45
CA PRO A 159 -6.13 30.68 -12.65
C PRO A 159 -6.44 29.18 -12.72
N SER A 160 -6.33 28.47 -11.59
CA SER A 160 -6.67 27.05 -11.48
C SER A 160 -8.16 26.82 -11.76
N MET A 161 -9.03 27.66 -11.19
CA MET A 161 -10.47 27.62 -11.40
C MET A 161 -10.84 27.84 -12.87
N ALA A 162 -10.33 28.90 -13.50
CA ALA A 162 -10.62 29.23 -14.89
C ALA A 162 -10.13 28.13 -15.85
N THR A 163 -8.91 27.61 -15.62
CA THR A 163 -8.36 26.51 -16.42
C THR A 163 -9.22 25.25 -16.29
N TYR A 164 -9.65 24.92 -15.08
CA TYR A 164 -10.44 23.73 -14.84
C TYR A 164 -11.88 23.86 -15.37
N ARG A 165 -12.44 25.08 -15.34
CA ARG A 165 -13.73 25.41 -15.95
C ARG A 165 -13.76 25.14 -17.46
N ILE A 166 -12.68 25.46 -18.17
CA ILE A 166 -12.54 25.13 -19.61
C ILE A 166 -12.57 23.62 -19.82
N ARG A 167 -11.83 22.84 -19.00
CA ARG A 167 -11.82 21.37 -19.10
C ARG A 167 -13.18 20.75 -18.81
N MET A 168 -13.91 21.30 -17.83
CA MET A 168 -15.26 20.87 -17.49
C MET A 168 -16.26 21.15 -18.63
N GLN A 169 -16.16 22.32 -19.28
CA GLN A 169 -16.98 22.62 -20.45
C GLN A 169 -16.71 21.64 -21.59
N ALA A 170 -15.43 21.38 -21.91
CA ALA A 170 -15.07 20.40 -22.94
C ALA A 170 -15.61 18.98 -22.62
N ALA A 171 -15.57 18.57 -21.34
CA ALA A 171 -16.14 17.30 -20.91
C ALA A 171 -17.67 17.26 -21.05
N LEU A 172 -18.35 18.38 -20.75
CA LEU A 172 -19.81 18.52 -20.92
C LEU A 172 -20.21 18.46 -22.40
N ASP A 173 -19.47 19.16 -23.26
CA ASP A 173 -19.73 19.21 -24.71
C ASP A 173 -19.48 17.86 -25.37
N GLY A 174 -18.47 17.11 -24.89
CA GLY A 174 -18.13 15.78 -25.40
C GLY A 174 -18.94 14.63 -24.80
N LEU A 175 -19.79 14.86 -23.79
CA LEU A 175 -20.43 13.80 -23.00
C LEU A 175 -21.25 12.81 -23.85
N ASP A 176 -21.98 13.31 -24.85
CA ASP A 176 -22.84 12.47 -25.68
C ASP A 176 -22.05 11.56 -26.63
N ALA A 177 -20.82 11.96 -26.99
CA ALA A 177 -19.91 11.18 -27.81
C ALA A 177 -19.17 10.09 -27.02
N THR A 178 -19.32 10.05 -25.70
CA THR A 178 -18.71 9.00 -24.87
C THR A 178 -19.48 7.69 -24.95
N ALA A 179 -18.80 6.59 -24.61
CA ALA A 179 -19.40 5.27 -24.47
C ALA A 179 -20.29 5.11 -23.21
N LEU A 180 -20.44 6.17 -22.40
CA LEU A 180 -21.26 6.13 -21.20
C LEU A 180 -22.69 5.74 -21.57
N ARG A 181 -23.31 4.87 -20.76
CA ARG A 181 -24.70 4.49 -20.95
C ARG A 181 -25.64 5.69 -21.00
N ASP A 182 -26.60 5.64 -21.91
CA ASP A 182 -27.52 6.76 -22.17
C ASP A 182 -28.39 7.12 -20.95
N ASP A 183 -28.75 6.13 -20.14
CA ASP A 183 -29.50 6.35 -18.88
C ASP A 183 -28.66 7.03 -17.78
N TRP A 184 -27.33 7.04 -17.90
CA TRP A 184 -26.43 7.66 -16.93
C TRP A 184 -25.99 9.07 -17.33
N LYS A 185 -25.97 9.35 -18.64
CA LYS A 185 -25.60 10.68 -19.19
C LYS A 185 -26.34 11.85 -18.54
N PRO A 186 -27.68 11.81 -18.28
CA PRO A 186 -28.38 12.93 -17.64
C PRO A 186 -27.84 13.30 -16.26
N ASN A 187 -27.50 12.31 -15.43
CA ASN A 187 -26.94 12.56 -14.09
C ASN A 187 -25.52 13.14 -14.20
N SER A 188 -24.69 12.58 -15.09
CA SER A 188 -23.34 13.10 -15.34
C SER A 188 -23.35 14.53 -15.89
N ARG A 189 -24.30 14.83 -16.79
CA ARG A 189 -24.54 16.18 -17.32
C ARG A 189 -24.88 17.15 -16.21
N ALA A 190 -25.81 16.78 -15.33
CA ALA A 190 -26.21 17.61 -14.19
C ALA A 190 -25.02 17.90 -13.25
N ILE A 191 -24.17 16.91 -12.98
CA ILE A 191 -22.95 17.11 -12.17
C ILE A 191 -22.03 18.15 -12.82
N LEU A 192 -21.72 17.99 -14.11
CA LEU A 192 -20.82 18.88 -14.84
C LEU A 192 -21.39 20.30 -14.96
N GLN A 193 -22.67 20.45 -15.26
CA GLN A 193 -23.35 21.75 -15.31
C GLN A 193 -23.34 22.45 -13.94
N ASN A 194 -23.61 21.72 -12.87
CA ASN A 194 -23.55 22.26 -11.51
C ASN A 194 -22.12 22.67 -11.11
N ASN A 195 -21.11 21.89 -11.51
CA ASN A 195 -19.70 22.25 -11.33
C ASN A 195 -19.40 23.56 -12.06
N ILE A 196 -19.79 23.70 -13.33
CA ILE A 196 -19.57 24.91 -14.13
C ILE A 196 -20.26 26.13 -13.50
N ALA A 197 -21.52 25.98 -13.10
CA ALA A 197 -22.26 27.08 -12.47
C ALA A 197 -21.58 27.57 -11.18
N PHE A 198 -21.07 26.65 -10.35
CA PHE A 198 -20.33 27.01 -9.14
C PHE A 198 -19.03 27.76 -9.46
N MET A 199 -18.26 27.28 -10.44
CA MET A 199 -17.02 27.95 -10.87
C MET A 199 -17.29 29.34 -11.44
N ASP A 200 -18.33 29.48 -12.27
CA ASP A 200 -18.72 30.74 -12.88
C ASP A 200 -19.15 31.76 -11.81
N GLU A 201 -19.89 31.32 -10.80
CA GLU A 201 -20.30 32.18 -9.68
C GLU A 201 -19.09 32.65 -8.84
N CYS A 202 -18.18 31.75 -8.49
CA CYS A 202 -16.94 32.13 -7.79
C CYS A 202 -16.12 33.14 -8.61
N LEU A 203 -15.92 32.88 -9.90
CA LEU A 203 -15.13 33.75 -10.78
C LEU A 203 -15.77 35.13 -10.96
N LYS A 204 -17.10 35.19 -11.06
CA LYS A 204 -17.89 36.42 -11.23
C LYS A 204 -17.95 37.25 -9.95
N SER A 205 -18.23 36.63 -8.82
CA SER A 205 -18.25 37.29 -7.50
C SER A 205 -16.84 37.60 -6.96
N ASP A 206 -15.82 37.09 -7.65
CA ASP A 206 -14.42 37.11 -7.23
C ASP A 206 -14.23 36.56 -5.81
N THR A 207 -15.11 35.67 -5.34
CA THR A 207 -15.13 35.23 -3.95
C THR A 207 -15.44 33.74 -3.86
N VAL A 208 -14.84 33.09 -2.85
CA VAL A 208 -15.21 31.75 -2.41
C VAL A 208 -15.68 31.88 -0.96
N THR A 209 -16.89 31.41 -0.67
CA THR A 209 -17.45 31.45 0.69
C THR A 209 -17.70 30.05 1.23
N PRO A 210 -17.57 29.82 2.55
CA PRO A 210 -17.98 28.57 3.18
C PRO A 210 -19.44 28.18 2.86
N GLU A 211 -20.34 29.15 2.84
CA GLU A 211 -21.77 28.95 2.55
C GLU A 211 -21.99 28.48 1.12
N GLY A 212 -21.33 29.12 0.14
CA GLY A 212 -21.42 28.74 -1.26
C GLY A 212 -20.87 27.33 -1.52
N VAL A 213 -19.78 26.97 -0.84
CA VAL A 213 -19.24 25.59 -0.89
C VAL A 213 -20.21 24.59 -0.28
N ALA A 214 -20.86 24.92 0.84
CA ALA A 214 -21.83 24.06 1.50
C ALA A 214 -23.09 23.83 0.65
N GLU A 215 -23.63 24.89 0.04
CA GLU A 215 -24.78 24.80 -0.86
C GLU A 215 -24.46 23.98 -2.12
N PHE A 216 -23.28 24.22 -2.71
CA PHE A 216 -22.78 23.43 -3.83
C PHE A 216 -22.65 21.95 -3.48
N ALA A 217 -22.04 21.63 -2.32
CA ALA A 217 -21.90 20.26 -1.85
C ALA A 217 -23.27 19.58 -1.63
N LYS A 218 -24.23 20.29 -1.01
CA LYS A 218 -25.60 19.79 -0.78
C LYS A 218 -26.31 19.50 -2.11
N LYS A 219 -26.14 20.35 -3.12
CA LYS A 219 -26.70 20.15 -4.46
C LYS A 219 -26.09 18.94 -5.17
N GLN A 220 -24.78 18.73 -5.02
CA GLN A 220 -24.06 17.66 -5.70
C GLN A 220 -24.23 16.29 -5.03
N ALA A 221 -24.37 16.24 -3.71
CA ALA A 221 -24.41 15.00 -2.92
C ALA A 221 -25.34 13.92 -3.49
N PRO A 222 -26.64 14.17 -3.78
CA PRO A 222 -27.51 13.12 -4.32
C PRO A 222 -27.10 12.62 -5.71
N LEU A 223 -26.53 13.50 -6.56
CA LEU A 223 -26.04 13.12 -7.90
C LEU A 223 -24.77 12.27 -7.82
N LEU A 224 -23.87 12.64 -6.91
CA LEU A 224 -22.65 11.88 -6.63
C LEU A 224 -22.95 10.51 -6.05
N LYS A 225 -23.92 10.38 -5.13
CA LYS A 225 -24.35 9.08 -4.58
C LYS A 225 -24.78 8.11 -5.68
N LYS A 226 -25.61 8.57 -6.63
CA LYS A 226 -26.04 7.77 -7.79
C LYS A 226 -24.85 7.36 -8.67
N ASN A 227 -24.00 8.33 -9.03
CA ASN A 227 -22.82 8.10 -9.84
C ASN A 227 -21.85 7.09 -9.21
N ILE A 228 -21.62 7.19 -7.89
CA ILE A 228 -20.79 6.24 -7.14
C ILE A 228 -21.42 4.85 -7.10
N ALA A 229 -22.74 4.74 -6.93
CA ALA A 229 -23.43 3.45 -6.93
C ALA A 229 -23.25 2.72 -8.27
N TRP A 230 -23.43 3.41 -9.40
CA TRP A 230 -23.23 2.82 -10.73
C TRP A 230 -21.77 2.45 -11.00
N ALA A 231 -20.82 3.28 -10.57
CA ALA A 231 -19.40 2.96 -10.67
C ALA A 231 -19.04 1.71 -9.86
N ALA A 232 -19.55 1.61 -8.62
CA ALA A 232 -19.36 0.43 -7.77
C ALA A 232 -19.96 -0.82 -8.39
N GLN A 233 -21.20 -0.76 -8.90
CA GLN A 233 -21.84 -1.89 -9.59
C GLN A 233 -21.03 -2.37 -10.80
N THR A 234 -20.54 -1.43 -11.61
CA THR A 234 -19.73 -1.73 -12.80
C THR A 234 -18.42 -2.42 -12.42
N GLN A 235 -17.71 -1.88 -11.41
CA GLN A 235 -16.44 -2.43 -10.96
C GLN A 235 -16.60 -3.80 -10.31
N VAL A 236 -17.58 -3.95 -9.42
CA VAL A 236 -17.84 -5.21 -8.70
C VAL A 236 -18.31 -6.29 -9.66
N GLY A 237 -19.29 -6.00 -10.54
CA GLY A 237 -19.79 -6.97 -11.51
C GLY A 237 -18.69 -7.49 -12.43
N HIS A 238 -17.81 -6.59 -12.90
CA HIS A 238 -16.63 -6.96 -13.68
C HIS A 238 -15.70 -7.90 -12.93
N TRP A 239 -15.27 -7.54 -11.72
CA TRP A 239 -14.31 -8.35 -10.98
C TRP A 239 -14.90 -9.67 -10.48
N MET A 240 -16.17 -9.71 -10.11
CA MET A 240 -16.86 -10.96 -9.79
C MET A 240 -16.80 -11.95 -10.95
N ASN A 241 -17.04 -11.50 -12.20
CA ASN A 241 -16.95 -12.36 -13.38
C ASN A 241 -15.51 -12.84 -13.64
N VAL A 242 -14.52 -11.96 -13.51
CA VAL A 242 -13.10 -12.33 -13.69
C VAL A 242 -12.68 -13.39 -12.68
N ILE A 243 -12.94 -13.16 -11.39
CA ILE A 243 -12.52 -14.08 -10.33
C ILE A 243 -13.30 -15.40 -10.40
N ALA A 244 -14.60 -15.37 -10.73
CA ALA A 244 -15.36 -16.59 -10.99
C ALA A 244 -14.76 -17.43 -12.13
N GLY A 245 -14.40 -16.78 -13.24
CA GLY A 245 -13.76 -17.44 -14.38
C GLY A 245 -12.39 -18.03 -14.03
N TRP A 246 -11.58 -17.31 -13.25
CA TRP A 246 -10.30 -17.84 -12.76
C TRP A 246 -10.46 -18.99 -11.78
N LYS A 247 -11.45 -18.94 -10.88
CA LYS A 247 -11.77 -20.06 -9.99
C LYS A 247 -12.13 -21.32 -10.78
N GLN A 248 -12.97 -21.19 -11.80
CA GLN A 248 -13.30 -22.29 -12.69
C GLN A 248 -12.06 -22.81 -13.45
N MET A 249 -11.22 -21.90 -13.95
CA MET A 249 -9.99 -22.24 -14.67
C MET A 249 -8.99 -22.99 -13.80
N LEU A 250 -8.83 -22.60 -12.55
CA LEU A 250 -7.88 -23.21 -11.61
C LEU A 250 -8.39 -24.55 -11.07
N GLY A 251 -9.71 -24.77 -11.00
CA GLY A 251 -10.30 -26.01 -10.51
C GLY A 251 -9.78 -26.36 -9.11
N ALA A 252 -9.23 -27.56 -8.95
CA ALA A 252 -8.69 -28.03 -7.67
C ALA A 252 -7.50 -27.20 -7.15
N ASP A 253 -6.76 -26.50 -8.04
CA ASP A 253 -5.66 -25.64 -7.60
C ASP A 253 -6.15 -24.37 -6.87
N TRP A 254 -7.44 -24.04 -6.94
CA TRP A 254 -8.04 -22.92 -6.20
C TRP A 254 -7.81 -23.02 -4.69
N ASP A 255 -7.88 -24.23 -4.13
CA ASP A 255 -7.82 -24.44 -2.69
C ASP A 255 -6.43 -24.16 -2.12
N LYS A 256 -5.38 -24.27 -2.94
CA LYS A 256 -4.00 -23.91 -2.60
C LYS A 256 -3.54 -22.56 -3.18
N THR A 257 -4.47 -21.79 -3.77
CA THR A 257 -4.18 -20.48 -4.36
C THR A 257 -3.99 -19.44 -3.26
N TYR A 258 -2.98 -18.58 -3.41
CA TYR A 258 -2.80 -17.37 -2.61
C TYR A 258 -3.37 -16.15 -3.33
N ALA A 259 -3.83 -15.16 -2.58
CA ALA A 259 -4.24 -13.88 -3.11
C ALA A 259 -3.83 -12.72 -2.19
N ALA A 260 -3.56 -11.58 -2.79
CA ALA A 260 -3.34 -10.33 -2.06
C ALA A 260 -4.00 -9.16 -2.77
N SER A 261 -4.51 -8.20 -2.00
CA SER A 261 -4.90 -6.88 -2.49
C SER A 261 -4.15 -5.80 -1.73
N ASN A 262 -3.71 -4.75 -2.40
CA ASN A 262 -3.18 -3.59 -1.68
C ASN A 262 -4.31 -2.68 -1.17
N THR A 263 -3.98 -1.86 -0.18
CA THR A 263 -4.87 -0.81 0.34
C THR A 263 -4.06 0.38 0.85
N ILE A 264 -4.76 1.48 1.11
CA ILE A 264 -4.25 2.59 1.92
C ILE A 264 -5.22 2.83 3.08
N TYR A 265 -4.82 3.68 4.04
CA TYR A 265 -5.61 4.00 5.23
C TYR A 265 -7.09 4.25 4.96
N VAL A 266 -7.43 5.10 3.98
CA VAL A 266 -8.83 5.50 3.72
C VAL A 266 -9.68 4.41 3.05
N ALA A 267 -9.05 3.39 2.44
CA ALA A 267 -9.75 2.37 1.67
C ALA A 267 -9.83 1.00 2.38
N ARG A 268 -9.08 0.81 3.48
CA ARG A 268 -8.89 -0.51 4.11
C ARG A 268 -10.15 -1.15 4.68
N GLN A 269 -11.11 -0.35 5.15
CA GLN A 269 -12.34 -0.88 5.77
C GLN A 269 -13.32 -1.46 4.75
N ASN A 270 -13.42 -0.85 3.57
CA ASN A 270 -14.37 -1.24 2.51
C ASN A 270 -13.62 -1.43 1.17
N ASN A 271 -12.51 -2.17 1.22
CA ASN A 271 -11.65 -2.38 0.07
C ASN A 271 -12.35 -3.27 -0.97
N ILE A 272 -12.75 -2.70 -2.10
CA ILE A 272 -13.55 -3.40 -3.12
C ILE A 272 -12.84 -4.64 -3.67
N LEU A 273 -11.55 -4.56 -3.99
CA LEU A 273 -10.81 -5.67 -4.61
C LEU A 273 -10.67 -6.84 -3.62
N PHE A 274 -10.28 -6.53 -2.37
CA PHE A 274 -10.21 -7.53 -1.31
C PHE A 274 -11.57 -8.13 -0.99
N SER A 275 -12.63 -7.32 -0.92
CA SER A 275 -13.99 -7.81 -0.67
C SER A 275 -14.47 -8.78 -1.74
N VAL A 276 -14.19 -8.50 -3.02
CA VAL A 276 -14.49 -9.44 -4.11
C VAL A 276 -13.72 -10.75 -3.90
N LEU A 277 -12.39 -10.70 -3.66
CA LEU A 277 -11.60 -11.90 -3.38
C LEU A 277 -12.15 -12.70 -2.19
N ALA A 278 -12.48 -12.03 -1.08
CA ALA A 278 -13.03 -12.66 0.12
C ALA A 278 -14.33 -13.44 -0.14
N GLN A 279 -15.20 -12.98 -1.05
CA GLN A 279 -16.41 -13.71 -1.42
C GLN A 279 -16.12 -15.06 -2.11
N PHE A 280 -15.01 -15.18 -2.86
CA PHE A 280 -14.65 -16.42 -3.56
C PHE A 280 -13.75 -17.35 -2.76
N PHE A 281 -12.88 -16.78 -1.93
CA PHE A 281 -11.93 -17.49 -1.07
C PHE A 281 -12.59 -18.02 0.22
N GLY A 282 -13.58 -17.29 0.74
CA GLY A 282 -14.24 -17.60 2.00
C GLY A 282 -13.52 -17.00 3.22
N PRO A 283 -14.20 -16.96 4.38
CA PRO A 283 -13.67 -16.33 5.59
C PRO A 283 -12.41 -17.00 6.13
N GLU A 284 -12.33 -18.33 6.09
CA GLU A 284 -11.15 -19.09 6.60
C GLU A 284 -9.86 -18.81 5.83
N ALA A 285 -9.95 -18.24 4.61
CA ALA A 285 -8.77 -17.88 3.85
C ALA A 285 -8.18 -16.52 4.27
N ILE A 286 -8.94 -15.68 4.97
CA ILE A 286 -8.50 -14.34 5.38
C ILE A 286 -7.34 -14.48 6.36
N ASN A 287 -6.26 -13.72 6.13
CA ASN A 287 -4.99 -13.78 6.85
C ASN A 287 -4.30 -15.16 6.82
N ASP A 288 -4.80 -16.12 6.05
CA ASP A 288 -4.10 -17.38 5.78
C ASP A 288 -3.55 -17.39 4.35
N ARG A 289 -4.44 -17.39 3.35
CA ARG A 289 -4.05 -17.37 1.94
C ARG A 289 -4.64 -16.19 1.16
N LEU A 290 -5.37 -15.31 1.84
CA LEU A 290 -5.89 -14.05 1.32
C LEU A 290 -5.42 -12.89 2.21
N MET A 291 -4.59 -12.00 1.64
CA MET A 291 -3.95 -10.90 2.36
C MET A 291 -4.47 -9.52 1.92
N LEU A 292 -4.64 -8.62 2.89
CA LEU A 292 -4.81 -7.19 2.64
C LEU A 292 -3.51 -6.48 3.05
N ILE A 293 -2.79 -5.91 2.08
CA ILE A 293 -1.47 -5.32 2.29
C ILE A 293 -1.60 -3.79 2.30
N GLU A 294 -1.31 -3.13 3.42
CA GLU A 294 -1.28 -1.68 3.49
C GLU A 294 -0.04 -1.12 2.78
N THR A 295 -0.24 -0.09 1.95
CA THR A 295 0.79 0.58 1.16
C THR A 295 0.72 2.09 1.39
N ILE A 296 1.83 2.80 1.17
CA ILE A 296 1.90 4.26 1.36
C ILE A 296 1.21 5.05 0.22
N SER A 297 0.99 4.40 -0.92
CA SER A 297 0.45 5.00 -2.13
C SER A 297 -0.73 4.20 -2.66
N PHE A 298 -1.66 4.87 -3.35
CA PHE A 298 -2.81 4.19 -3.96
C PHE A 298 -2.37 3.10 -4.96
N THR A 299 -1.28 3.31 -5.68
CA THR A 299 -0.75 2.36 -6.66
C THR A 299 0.54 1.75 -6.14
N THR A 300 0.73 0.46 -6.43
CA THR A 300 1.95 -0.30 -6.18
C THR A 300 2.25 -1.14 -7.43
N THR A 301 3.46 -1.66 -7.52
CA THR A 301 3.88 -2.54 -8.62
C THR A 301 3.53 -4.00 -8.32
N PRO A 302 3.41 -4.86 -9.35
CA PRO A 302 3.27 -6.30 -9.15
C PRO A 302 4.43 -6.91 -8.36
N ASP A 303 5.66 -6.44 -8.58
CA ASP A 303 6.86 -6.95 -7.91
C ASP A 303 6.83 -6.64 -6.41
N GLU A 304 6.53 -5.38 -6.03
CA GLU A 304 6.40 -5.00 -4.60
C GLU A 304 5.29 -5.80 -3.88
N MET A 305 4.19 -6.09 -4.57
CA MET A 305 3.11 -6.92 -4.03
C MET A 305 3.50 -8.39 -3.90
N LEU A 306 4.23 -8.94 -4.86
CA LEU A 306 4.76 -10.31 -4.77
C LEU A 306 5.78 -10.43 -3.65
N ASP A 307 6.72 -9.47 -3.56
CA ASP A 307 7.72 -9.43 -2.51
C ASP A 307 7.04 -9.41 -1.13
N SER A 308 6.02 -8.57 -0.95
CA SER A 308 5.27 -8.48 0.31
C SER A 308 4.51 -9.77 0.64
N LEU A 309 3.76 -10.32 -0.31
CA LEU A 309 2.98 -11.54 -0.10
C LEU A 309 3.89 -12.75 0.19
N THR A 310 4.94 -12.92 -0.61
CA THR A 310 5.86 -14.07 -0.48
C THR A 310 6.74 -13.96 0.76
N ARG A 311 7.04 -12.73 1.21
CA ARG A 311 7.66 -12.48 2.52
C ARG A 311 6.79 -12.96 3.67
N ILE A 312 5.50 -12.60 3.68
CA ILE A 312 4.54 -13.05 4.71
C ILE A 312 4.50 -14.58 4.72
N ILE A 313 4.29 -15.22 3.56
CA ILE A 313 4.24 -16.69 3.47
C ILE A 313 5.57 -17.32 3.90
N GLY A 314 6.69 -16.74 3.49
CA GLY A 314 8.03 -17.21 3.81
C GLY A 314 8.30 -17.18 5.31
N ASP A 315 8.01 -16.09 6.00
CA ASP A 315 8.38 -15.96 7.41
C ASP A 315 7.62 -16.95 8.33
N ARG A 316 6.49 -17.49 7.89
CA ARG A 316 5.71 -18.48 8.66
C ARG A 316 6.48 -19.77 9.00
N TRP A 317 7.44 -20.17 8.17
CA TRP A 317 8.29 -21.32 8.52
C TRP A 317 9.16 -21.00 9.75
N VAL A 318 9.63 -19.75 9.89
CA VAL A 318 10.39 -19.30 11.08
C VAL A 318 9.47 -19.36 12.30
N GLY A 319 8.22 -18.91 12.16
CA GLY A 319 7.17 -19.05 13.17
C GLY A 319 7.04 -20.48 13.68
N ALA A 320 6.82 -21.43 12.78
CA ALA A 320 6.66 -22.83 13.12
C ALA A 320 7.93 -23.44 13.73
N ALA A 321 9.09 -23.20 13.12
CA ALA A 321 10.34 -23.86 13.50
C ALA A 321 10.91 -23.35 14.83
N PHE A 322 10.81 -22.05 15.11
CA PHE A 322 11.45 -21.45 16.28
C PHE A 322 10.47 -21.13 17.41
N PHE A 323 9.19 -20.91 17.10
CA PHE A 323 8.17 -20.52 18.09
C PHE A 323 7.03 -21.54 18.23
N GLY A 324 7.03 -22.62 17.44
CA GLY A 324 5.99 -23.65 17.48
C GLY A 324 4.62 -23.20 16.96
N ASN A 325 4.55 -22.04 16.28
CA ASN A 325 3.31 -21.50 15.75
C ASN A 325 3.52 -20.89 14.36
N TYR A 326 2.85 -21.47 13.36
CA TYR A 326 3.01 -21.10 11.95
C TYR A 326 2.69 -19.63 11.66
N TYR A 327 1.77 -19.00 12.40
CA TYR A 327 1.31 -17.64 12.13
C TYR A 327 1.95 -16.57 13.01
N THR A 328 2.83 -16.92 13.96
CA THR A 328 3.42 -15.93 14.88
C THR A 328 4.21 -14.83 14.15
N MET A 329 4.84 -15.15 13.02
CA MET A 329 5.61 -14.16 12.25
C MET A 329 4.76 -13.21 11.41
N ASP A 330 3.44 -13.40 11.37
CA ASP A 330 2.52 -12.43 10.77
C ASP A 330 2.25 -11.24 11.72
N PHE A 331 2.78 -11.29 12.95
CA PHE A 331 2.57 -10.32 14.02
C PHE A 331 3.90 -9.71 14.47
N GLU A 332 3.83 -8.53 15.09
CA GLU A 332 4.99 -7.92 15.74
C GLU A 332 5.48 -8.85 16.86
N LEU A 333 6.66 -9.45 16.69
CA LEU A 333 7.20 -10.47 17.58
C LEU A 333 7.42 -9.93 18.99
N MET A 334 7.79 -8.65 19.14
CA MET A 334 7.91 -8.00 20.44
C MET A 334 6.55 -7.56 21.01
N GLY A 335 5.45 -7.66 20.27
CA GLY A 335 4.20 -6.98 20.56
C GLY A 335 3.55 -7.42 21.88
N GLY A 336 3.69 -8.70 22.23
CA GLY A 336 3.19 -9.24 23.51
C GLY A 336 3.91 -8.63 24.71
N ASP A 337 5.24 -8.67 24.71
CA ASP A 337 6.07 -8.14 25.81
C ASP A 337 6.04 -6.61 25.84
N ALA A 338 6.04 -5.95 24.67
CA ALA A 338 5.88 -4.51 24.55
C ALA A 338 4.56 -4.03 25.16
N ARG A 339 3.48 -4.80 25.01
CA ARG A 339 2.19 -4.50 25.66
C ARG A 339 2.34 -4.44 27.18
N GLN A 340 2.97 -5.44 27.78
CA GLN A 340 3.18 -5.46 29.24
C GLN A 340 4.07 -4.32 29.68
N ALA A 341 5.17 -4.06 28.94
CA ALA A 341 6.05 -2.94 29.21
C ALA A 341 5.31 -1.59 29.15
N ILE A 342 4.41 -1.39 28.19
CA ILE A 342 3.58 -0.18 28.11
C ILE A 342 2.67 -0.06 29.34
N ILE A 343 2.01 -1.15 29.77
CA ILE A 343 1.16 -1.16 30.97
C ILE A 343 1.98 -0.76 32.21
N ASP A 344 3.18 -1.29 32.35
CA ASP A 344 4.05 -1.02 33.49
C ASP A 344 4.56 0.43 33.50
N GLU A 345 4.91 0.99 32.34
CA GLU A 345 5.29 2.41 32.20
C GLU A 345 4.09 3.35 32.44
N ASP A 346 2.92 3.03 31.89
CA ASP A 346 1.68 3.79 32.10
C ASP A 346 1.29 3.83 33.59
N ALA A 347 1.48 2.73 34.33
CA ALA A 347 1.25 2.68 35.77
C ALA A 347 2.16 3.66 36.53
N LYS A 348 3.44 3.76 36.15
CA LYS A 348 4.39 4.75 36.74
C LYS A 348 3.97 6.18 36.44
N MET A 349 3.43 6.42 35.24
CA MET A 349 2.98 7.72 34.77
C MET A 349 1.54 8.06 35.18
N LYS A 350 0.80 7.13 35.81
CA LYS A 350 -0.63 7.23 36.13
C LYS A 350 -1.50 7.47 34.90
N ILE A 351 -1.11 6.91 33.77
CA ILE A 351 -1.85 6.91 32.51
C ILE A 351 -2.72 5.65 32.47
N THR A 352 -3.96 5.76 31.98
CA THR A 352 -4.78 4.57 31.71
C THR A 352 -4.37 3.98 30.37
N PRO A 353 -3.90 2.71 30.32
CA PRO A 353 -3.44 2.12 29.07
C PRO A 353 -4.55 2.08 28.01
N THR A 354 -4.22 2.54 26.81
CA THR A 354 -5.10 2.48 25.63
C THR A 354 -4.45 1.58 24.59
N LEU A 355 -4.77 0.29 24.63
CA LEU A 355 -4.14 -0.76 23.82
C LEU A 355 -5.18 -1.51 23.01
N PRO A 356 -4.84 -2.00 21.80
CA PRO A 356 -5.78 -2.78 20.98
C PRO A 356 -6.18 -4.08 21.71
N PRO A 357 -7.34 -4.68 21.39
CA PRO A 357 -7.68 -6.02 21.84
C PRO A 357 -6.60 -7.03 21.40
N GLN A 358 -6.32 -8.02 22.24
CA GLN A 358 -5.50 -9.16 21.82
C GLN A 358 -6.27 -10.01 20.83
N VAL A 359 -5.57 -10.47 19.79
CA VAL A 359 -6.09 -11.40 18.79
C VAL A 359 -5.19 -12.64 18.74
N PRO A 360 -5.76 -13.83 18.54
CA PRO A 360 -4.95 -15.04 18.43
C PRO A 360 -4.11 -15.01 17.14
N PHE A 361 -2.92 -15.61 17.18
CA PHE A 361 -2.15 -15.90 15.98
C PHE A 361 -2.99 -16.78 15.04
N GLY A 362 -2.99 -16.45 13.74
CA GLY A 362 -3.83 -17.13 12.75
C GLY A 362 -5.29 -16.69 12.74
N SER A 363 -5.63 -15.55 13.34
CA SER A 363 -6.98 -14.98 13.29
C SER A 363 -7.46 -14.75 11.84
N HIS A 364 -8.62 -15.31 11.49
CA HIS A 364 -9.31 -15.08 10.21
C HIS A 364 -10.24 -13.85 10.23
N GLN A 365 -10.08 -12.97 11.22
CA GLN A 365 -10.83 -11.72 11.28
C GLN A 365 -10.53 -10.85 10.07
N TRP A 366 -11.51 -10.04 9.68
CA TRP A 366 -11.31 -9.03 8.65
C TRP A 366 -10.07 -8.18 9.00
N PRO A 367 -9.14 -7.91 8.06
CA PRO A 367 -7.85 -7.29 8.38
C PRO A 367 -7.92 -5.84 8.92
N ALA A 368 -9.11 -5.25 8.94
CA ALA A 368 -9.36 -3.95 9.55
C ALA A 368 -10.41 -4.08 10.66
N LEU A 369 -10.23 -3.31 11.74
CA LEU A 369 -11.17 -3.27 12.86
C LEU A 369 -12.59 -2.97 12.36
N ILE A 370 -13.49 -3.92 12.63
CA ILE A 370 -14.93 -3.76 12.50
C ILE A 370 -15.45 -3.41 13.89
N THR A 371 -15.69 -2.12 14.15
CA THR A 371 -16.35 -1.67 15.38
C THR A 371 -17.84 -1.58 15.13
N PRO A 372 -18.69 -2.44 15.73
CA PRO A 372 -20.13 -2.26 15.68
C PRO A 372 -20.52 -0.99 16.46
N GLY A 373 -21.48 -0.23 15.96
CA GLY A 373 -21.95 0.98 16.63
C GLY A 373 -23.05 1.73 15.87
N PRO A 374 -23.65 2.76 16.49
CA PRO A 374 -24.60 3.66 15.83
C PRO A 374 -23.87 4.58 14.83
N GLY A 375 -24.59 5.02 13.79
CA GLY A 375 -24.07 5.94 12.76
C GLY A 375 -24.32 5.47 11.33
N ALA A 376 -24.05 6.35 10.36
CA ALA A 376 -24.13 6.05 8.93
C ALA A 376 -23.06 5.02 8.53
N LYS A 377 -23.47 3.96 7.83
CA LYS A 377 -22.61 2.85 7.38
C LYS A 377 -22.45 2.80 5.86
N THR A 378 -23.36 3.44 5.14
CA THR A 378 -23.36 3.55 3.69
C THR A 378 -23.51 5.01 3.27
N LEU A 379 -23.17 5.31 2.01
CA LEU A 379 -23.45 6.64 1.44
C LEU A 379 -24.96 6.96 1.41
N ALA A 380 -25.82 5.94 1.40
CA ALA A 380 -27.27 6.12 1.45
C ALA A 380 -27.76 6.55 2.84
N ASP A 381 -27.01 6.26 3.90
CA ASP A 381 -27.34 6.66 5.28
C ASP A 381 -26.95 8.11 5.56
N LEU A 382 -26.16 8.74 4.67
CA LEU A 382 -25.78 10.15 4.78
C LEU A 382 -26.92 11.06 4.27
N PRO A 383 -27.07 12.28 4.80
CA PRO A 383 -28.01 13.29 4.31
C PRO A 383 -27.89 13.61 2.82
#